data_AF-A0A975VMX6-F1
#
_entry.id   AF-A0A975VMX6-F1
#
_cell.length_a   1.000
_cell.length_b   1.000
_cell.length_c   1.000
_cell.angle_alpha   90.00
_cell.angle_beta   90.00
_cell.angle_gamma   90.00
#
_symmetry.space_group_name_H-M   'P 1'
#
loop_
_entity.id
_entity.type
_entity.pdbx_description
1 polymer ?
#
loop_
_entity_poly.entity_id
_entity_poly.type
_entity_poly.pdbx_seq_one_letter_code
_entity_poly.pdbx_strand_id
1 'polypeptide(L)'
;MTPAEGTDLTAKFVSAVKDLPAWLLTALAIAAGLLLFVPQINGELPKDYRPWLVVSVVLFGVLAAFKWINVLVAAWRGGRIEAKARKTFYMTPIAQHCRWSVAKQADGSLVTQIVADFAVKNQSAAPIGLMRVRIIKPKIRGEVLTDMITVREQRGHMHGTAHFDYRIAPGTSLPSRAMVMIRGKPRKDEGEDLTVVFGVSDEDGHEQHVRVVCKGMRKPKPSDLPIPVEALHAIVDPIEKDVASVLQTELSRYELNGRQAGGLGSVHIVMEGKEIKQLGNDMRVMQATTNQEIVSEAGTAEVKSDNLDALLALHGRLATDDERARFVNALLNRLQDDMGYACVAYLIVLVLWKIGLLGEALEAAMFGLPEDDRKDFGLSNALMMLNGLLRYRHPDFTPDMLDTIERFLQGSQEHSFRIPQKIAAIRAQRLLLPA
;
A
#
# COMPACT_ATOMS: atom_id res chain seq x y z
N MET A 1 65.38 21.61 43.04
CA MET A 1 63.96 21.16 42.99
C MET A 1 63.75 20.40 41.70
N THR A 2 63.78 19.07 41.75
CA THR A 2 63.56 18.15 40.63
C THR A 2 62.15 17.55 40.77
N PRO A 3 61.32 17.53 39.71
CA PRO A 3 60.00 16.95 39.78
C PRO A 3 60.05 15.43 39.49
N ALA A 4 59.63 14.66 40.50
CA ALA A 4 58.81 13.46 40.46
C ALA A 4 59.14 12.31 39.47
N GLU A 5 59.87 11.31 39.97
CA GLU A 5 59.86 9.90 39.52
C GLU A 5 58.56 9.13 39.86
N GLY A 6 57.55 9.79 40.47
CA GLY A 6 56.36 9.13 41.01
C GLY A 6 55.26 8.73 40.00
N THR A 7 55.30 9.25 38.77
CA THR A 7 54.25 9.02 37.76
C THR A 7 54.39 7.69 37.01
N ASP A 8 55.60 7.13 36.90
CA ASP A 8 55.84 5.88 36.15
C ASP A 8 55.41 4.63 36.93
N LEU A 9 55.54 4.66 38.26
CA LEU A 9 55.13 3.56 39.15
C LEU A 9 53.61 3.41 39.24
N THR A 10 52.88 4.52 39.28
CA THR A 10 51.40 4.49 39.34
C THR A 10 50.80 4.01 38.02
N ALA A 11 51.36 4.41 36.87
CA ALA A 11 50.95 3.92 35.56
C ALA A 11 51.21 2.41 35.39
N LYS A 12 52.40 1.92 35.81
CA LYS A 12 52.74 0.49 35.79
C LYS A 12 51.88 -0.35 36.73
N PHE A 13 51.53 0.19 37.90
CA PHE A 13 50.61 -0.46 38.83
C PHE A 13 49.19 -0.55 38.26
N VAL A 14 48.69 0.54 37.67
CA VAL A 14 47.37 0.56 37.04
C VAL A 14 47.31 -0.40 35.85
N SER A 15 48.37 -0.50 35.03
CA SER A 15 48.42 -1.48 33.94
C SER A 15 48.44 -2.92 34.47
N ALA A 16 49.22 -3.20 35.51
CA ALA A 16 49.25 -4.53 36.11
C ALA A 16 47.89 -4.95 36.69
N VAL A 17 47.21 -4.04 37.41
CA VAL A 17 45.86 -4.27 37.96
C VAL A 17 44.82 -4.42 36.84
N LYS A 18 45.02 -3.73 35.71
CA LYS A 18 44.16 -3.88 34.52
C LYS A 18 44.29 -5.26 33.88
N ASP A 19 45.40 -5.96 34.02
CA ASP A 19 45.59 -7.29 33.41
C ASP A 19 45.23 -8.45 34.37
N LEU A 20 44.92 -8.14 35.64
CA LEU A 20 44.47 -9.16 36.58
C LEU A 20 43.09 -9.73 36.20
N PRO A 21 42.91 -11.05 36.28
CA PRO A 21 41.64 -11.68 35.98
C PRO A 21 40.63 -11.42 37.11
N ALA A 22 39.35 -11.29 36.74
CA ALA A 22 38.28 -10.94 37.69
C ALA A 22 38.19 -11.92 38.88
N TRP A 23 38.42 -13.21 38.63
CA TRP A 23 38.38 -14.24 39.66
C TRP A 23 39.45 -14.05 40.75
N LEU A 24 40.62 -13.49 40.42
CA LEU A 24 41.70 -13.29 41.39
C LEU A 24 41.36 -12.14 42.36
N LEU A 25 40.80 -11.04 41.85
CA LEU A 25 40.31 -9.93 42.68
C LEU A 25 39.15 -10.37 43.57
N THR A 26 38.25 -11.20 43.04
CA THR A 26 37.18 -11.82 43.85
C THR A 26 37.75 -12.72 44.93
N ALA A 27 38.75 -13.56 44.63
CA ALA A 27 39.40 -14.42 45.61
C ALA A 27 40.10 -13.62 46.72
N LEU A 28 40.79 -12.53 46.38
CA LEU A 28 41.42 -11.62 47.34
C LEU A 28 40.39 -10.89 48.23
N ALA A 29 39.27 -10.43 47.64
CA ALA A 29 38.19 -9.82 48.40
C ALA A 29 37.53 -10.81 49.38
N ILE A 30 37.30 -12.05 48.93
CA ILE A 30 36.74 -13.12 49.77
C ILE A 30 37.72 -13.50 50.87
N ALA A 31 39.01 -13.66 50.57
CA ALA A 31 40.04 -13.99 51.56
C ALA A 31 40.14 -12.90 52.64
N ALA A 32 40.22 -11.62 52.23
CA ALA A 32 40.23 -10.49 53.17
C ALA A 32 38.93 -10.39 53.99
N GLY A 33 37.78 -10.73 53.38
CA GLY A 33 36.49 -10.80 54.07
C GLY A 33 36.45 -11.93 55.10
N LEU A 34 36.97 -13.11 54.77
CA LEU A 34 37.06 -14.25 55.70
C LEU A 34 37.94 -13.91 56.90
N LEU A 35 39.09 -13.25 56.70
CA LEU A 35 39.96 -12.79 57.79
C LEU A 35 39.24 -11.80 58.74
N LEU A 36 38.28 -11.03 58.23
CA LEU A 36 37.57 -10.00 58.98
C LEU A 36 36.31 -10.51 59.68
N PHE A 37 35.54 -11.37 59.01
CA PHE A 37 34.22 -11.81 59.48
C PHE A 37 34.21 -13.19 60.14
N VAL A 38 35.26 -14.00 60.02
CA VAL A 38 35.37 -15.27 60.76
C VAL A 38 35.89 -14.98 62.17
N PRO A 39 35.08 -15.22 63.23
CA PRO A 39 35.43 -14.80 64.59
C PRO A 39 36.73 -15.41 65.12
N GLN A 40 37.00 -16.67 64.74
CA GLN A 40 38.19 -17.42 65.14
C GLN A 40 39.47 -16.77 64.61
N ILE A 41 39.45 -16.25 63.38
CA ILE A 41 40.62 -15.67 62.72
C ILE A 41 40.79 -14.20 63.10
N ASN A 42 39.68 -13.46 63.22
CA ASN A 42 39.70 -12.06 63.63
C ASN A 42 40.17 -11.88 65.09
N GLY A 43 39.93 -12.89 65.95
CA GLY A 43 40.40 -12.91 67.34
C GLY A 43 41.93 -12.92 67.48
N GLU A 44 42.64 -13.53 66.54
CA GLU A 44 44.11 -13.65 66.54
C GLU A 44 44.80 -12.46 65.84
N LEU A 45 44.05 -11.60 65.17
CA LEU A 45 44.58 -10.52 64.36
C LEU A 45 44.88 -9.26 65.20
N PRO A 46 46.10 -8.69 65.15
CA PRO A 46 46.41 -7.48 65.89
C PRO A 46 45.51 -6.32 65.46
N LYS A 47 45.05 -5.54 66.45
CA LYS A 47 44.05 -4.48 66.24
C LYS A 47 44.48 -3.45 65.20
N ASP A 48 45.79 -3.23 65.06
CA ASP A 48 46.38 -2.24 64.15
C ASP A 48 46.22 -2.61 62.66
N TYR A 49 46.01 -3.89 62.32
CA TYR A 49 45.84 -4.35 60.93
C TYR A 49 44.38 -4.38 60.46
N ARG A 50 43.41 -4.28 61.38
CA ARG A 50 41.98 -4.37 61.05
C ARG A 50 41.50 -3.27 60.08
N PRO A 51 41.89 -2.00 60.23
CA PRO A 51 41.50 -0.95 59.26
C PRO A 51 42.03 -1.23 57.85
N TRP A 52 43.25 -1.75 57.73
CA TRP A 52 43.86 -2.09 56.44
C TRP A 52 43.17 -3.28 55.76
N LEU A 53 42.67 -4.25 56.54
CA LEU A 53 41.84 -5.33 56.01
C LEU A 53 40.48 -4.81 55.50
N VAL A 54 39.83 -3.89 56.22
CA VAL A 54 38.59 -3.24 55.73
C VAL A 54 38.84 -2.54 54.39
N VAL A 55 39.90 -1.73 54.32
CA VAL A 55 40.28 -1.04 53.07
C VAL A 55 40.55 -2.04 51.95
N SER A 56 41.23 -3.15 52.23
CA SER A 56 41.52 -4.19 51.25
C SER A 56 40.24 -4.88 50.74
N VAL A 57 39.30 -5.22 51.62
CA VAL A 57 37.99 -5.81 51.24
C VAL A 57 37.23 -4.86 50.32
N VAL A 58 37.15 -3.57 50.69
CA VAL A 58 36.45 -2.56 49.89
C VAL A 58 37.13 -2.36 48.55
N LEU A 59 38.45 -2.21 48.53
CA LEU A 59 39.22 -1.99 47.31
C LEU A 59 39.11 -3.17 46.35
N PHE A 60 39.39 -4.39 46.80
CA PHE A 60 39.30 -5.59 45.96
C PHE A 60 37.86 -5.91 45.56
N GLY A 61 36.88 -5.65 46.44
CA GLY A 61 35.47 -5.82 46.15
C GLY A 61 34.98 -4.88 45.04
N VAL A 62 35.33 -3.59 45.11
CA VAL A 62 34.99 -2.60 44.07
C VAL A 62 35.68 -2.94 42.75
N LEU A 63 36.98 -3.27 42.77
CA LEU A 63 37.72 -3.65 41.56
C LEU A 63 37.16 -4.92 40.92
N ALA A 64 36.79 -5.93 41.71
CA ALA A 64 36.13 -7.14 41.24
C ALA A 64 34.78 -6.83 40.60
N ALA A 65 33.95 -5.98 41.23
CA ALA A 65 32.65 -5.58 40.70
C ALA A 65 32.78 -4.89 39.33
N PHE A 66 33.68 -3.91 39.20
CA PHE A 66 33.93 -3.24 37.91
C PHE A 66 34.42 -4.21 36.82
N LYS A 67 35.26 -5.19 37.18
CA LYS A 67 35.74 -6.21 36.25
C LYS A 67 34.62 -7.12 35.78
N TRP A 68 33.76 -7.59 36.68
CA TRP A 68 32.60 -8.40 36.33
C TRP A 68 31.60 -7.65 35.46
N ILE A 69 31.36 -6.36 35.72
CA ILE A 69 30.55 -5.50 34.86
C ILE A 69 31.15 -5.45 33.44
N ASN A 70 32.46 -5.26 33.30
CA ASN A 70 33.11 -5.22 31.99
C ASN A 70 33.02 -6.58 31.26
N VAL A 71 33.22 -7.69 31.95
CA VAL A 71 33.05 -9.04 31.36
C VAL A 71 31.62 -9.23 30.89
N LEU A 72 30.63 -8.84 31.70
CA LEU A 72 29.22 -8.96 31.37
C LEU A 72 28.83 -8.07 30.18
N VAL A 73 29.34 -6.83 30.12
CA VAL A 73 29.16 -5.93 28.97
C VAL A 73 29.82 -6.48 27.71
N ALA A 74 31.03 -7.04 27.80
CA ALA A 74 31.73 -7.65 26.68
C ALA A 74 30.99 -8.89 26.17
N ALA A 75 30.55 -9.78 27.06
CA ALA A 75 29.74 -10.94 26.72
C ALA A 75 28.41 -10.53 26.08
N TRP A 76 27.75 -9.48 26.61
CA TRP A 76 26.52 -8.95 26.06
C TRP A 76 26.70 -8.32 24.68
N ARG A 77 27.78 -7.57 24.46
CA ARG A 77 28.13 -7.02 23.14
C ARG A 77 28.49 -8.13 22.15
N GLY A 78 29.26 -9.14 22.57
CA GLY A 78 29.58 -10.32 21.77
C GLY A 78 28.31 -11.06 21.34
N GLY A 79 27.43 -11.35 22.28
CA GLY A 79 26.13 -11.98 22.01
C GLY A 79 25.25 -11.14 21.07
N ARG A 80 25.29 -9.80 21.15
CA ARG A 80 24.59 -8.93 20.18
C ARG A 80 25.19 -8.99 18.78
N ILE A 81 26.51 -9.07 18.66
CA ILE A 81 27.20 -9.18 17.37
C ILE A 81 26.89 -10.53 16.73
N GLU A 82 26.96 -11.62 17.50
CA GLU A 82 26.56 -12.95 17.03
C GLU A 82 25.08 -13.00 16.64
N ALA A 83 24.19 -12.43 17.45
CA ALA A 83 22.77 -12.36 17.12
C ALA A 83 22.49 -11.52 15.87
N LYS A 84 23.33 -10.53 15.54
CA LYS A 84 23.25 -9.75 14.30
C LYS A 84 23.85 -10.52 13.12
N ALA A 85 24.94 -11.26 13.33
CA ALA A 85 25.54 -12.12 12.31
C ALA A 85 24.62 -13.27 11.88
N ARG A 86 23.76 -13.76 12.78
CA ARG A 86 22.73 -14.78 12.49
C ARG A 86 21.53 -14.25 11.68
N LYS A 87 21.42 -12.94 11.44
CA LYS A 87 20.35 -12.39 10.61
C LYS A 87 20.75 -12.45 9.14
N THR A 88 20.38 -13.55 8.51
CA THR A 88 20.59 -13.80 7.08
C THR A 88 19.78 -12.86 6.19
N PHE A 89 18.60 -12.43 6.64
CA PHE A 89 17.73 -11.53 5.89
C PHE A 89 16.95 -10.53 6.74
N TYR A 90 16.40 -9.53 6.06
CA TYR A 90 15.53 -8.52 6.63
C TYR A 90 14.27 -8.31 5.79
N MET A 91 13.11 -8.47 6.41
CA MET A 91 11.81 -8.21 5.79
C MET A 91 11.20 -6.89 6.26
N THR A 92 10.72 -6.10 5.30
CA THR A 92 9.95 -4.87 5.53
C THR A 92 8.53 -5.04 4.99
N PRO A 93 7.47 -4.85 5.81
CA PRO A 93 6.10 -4.99 5.33
C PRO A 93 5.70 -3.87 4.38
N ILE A 94 5.00 -4.22 3.30
CA ILE A 94 4.38 -3.26 2.37
C ILE A 94 2.91 -3.11 2.80
N ALA A 95 2.67 -2.26 3.80
CA ALA A 95 1.41 -2.21 4.55
C ALA A 95 0.13 -2.07 3.69
N GLN A 96 0.22 -1.43 2.52
CA GLN A 96 -0.92 -1.23 1.62
C GLN A 96 -1.44 -2.54 0.98
N HIS A 97 -0.61 -3.57 0.88
CA HIS A 97 -0.96 -4.86 0.27
C HIS A 97 -1.22 -5.97 1.29
N CYS A 98 -1.21 -5.64 2.58
CA CYS A 98 -1.46 -6.59 3.65
C CYS A 98 -2.95 -6.63 3.98
N ARG A 99 -3.59 -7.78 3.78
CA ARG A 99 -5.04 -7.96 3.92
C ARG A 99 -5.39 -9.28 4.59
N TRP A 100 -6.56 -9.33 5.20
CA TRP A 100 -7.13 -10.57 5.73
C TRP A 100 -8.63 -10.64 5.46
N SER A 101 -9.15 -11.86 5.37
CA SER A 101 -10.57 -12.15 5.15
C SER A 101 -10.95 -13.48 5.80
N VAL A 102 -12.25 -13.69 5.96
CA VAL A 102 -12.82 -14.95 6.44
C VAL A 102 -13.80 -15.46 5.40
N ALA A 103 -13.62 -16.70 4.96
CA ALA A 103 -14.52 -17.36 4.03
C ALA A 103 -15.21 -18.55 4.71
N LYS A 104 -16.51 -18.69 4.49
CA LYS A 104 -17.26 -19.90 4.90
C LYS A 104 -17.09 -20.96 3.82
N GLN A 105 -16.63 -22.13 4.21
CA GLN A 105 -16.45 -23.30 3.35
C GLN A 105 -17.77 -24.08 3.21
N ALA A 106 -17.84 -24.98 2.23
CA ALA A 106 -19.02 -25.80 1.96
C ALA A 106 -19.41 -26.70 3.15
N ASP A 107 -18.42 -27.13 3.95
CA ASP A 107 -18.61 -27.91 5.18
C ASP A 107 -19.11 -27.07 6.38
N GLY A 108 -19.39 -25.78 6.15
CA GLY A 108 -19.81 -24.83 7.18
C GLY A 108 -18.66 -24.31 8.05
N SER A 109 -17.44 -24.79 7.88
CA SER A 109 -16.27 -24.29 8.60
C SER A 109 -15.90 -22.89 8.11
N LEU A 110 -15.26 -22.12 8.99
CA LEU A 110 -14.71 -20.81 8.64
C LEU A 110 -13.21 -20.95 8.39
N VAL A 111 -12.71 -20.31 7.34
CA VAL A 111 -11.28 -20.25 7.03
C VAL A 111 -10.86 -18.80 6.96
N THR A 112 -9.89 -18.45 7.81
CA THR A 112 -9.24 -17.13 7.78
C THR A 112 -8.06 -17.18 6.82
N GLN A 113 -8.05 -16.31 5.82
CA GLN A 113 -6.93 -16.10 4.93
C GLN A 113 -6.23 -14.79 5.31
N ILE A 114 -4.91 -14.85 5.51
CA ILE A 114 -4.08 -13.68 5.78
C ILE A 114 -3.00 -13.62 4.71
N VAL A 115 -2.93 -12.50 4.00
CA VAL A 115 -1.95 -12.23 2.95
C VAL A 115 -1.16 -10.99 3.33
N ALA A 116 0.16 -11.07 3.26
CA ALA A 116 1.05 -9.95 3.52
C ALA A 116 2.18 -9.92 2.49
N ASP A 117 2.41 -8.74 1.93
CA ASP A 117 3.51 -8.51 0.99
C ASP A 117 4.67 -7.83 1.72
N PHE A 118 5.89 -8.28 1.45
CA PHE A 118 7.11 -7.80 2.08
C PHE A 118 8.18 -7.50 1.04
N ALA A 119 8.97 -6.45 1.25
CA ALA A 119 10.27 -6.29 0.61
C ALA A 119 11.31 -7.04 1.45
N VAL A 120 11.91 -8.08 0.89
CA VAL A 120 12.92 -8.90 1.57
C VAL A 120 14.29 -8.51 1.05
N LYS A 121 15.22 -8.22 1.96
CA LYS A 121 16.61 -7.93 1.64
C LYS A 121 17.49 -9.06 2.16
N ASN A 122 18.24 -9.69 1.28
CA ASN A 122 19.26 -10.66 1.67
C ASN A 122 20.51 -9.92 2.19
N GLN A 123 20.93 -10.23 3.42
CA GLN A 123 22.13 -9.67 4.04
C GLN A 123 23.30 -10.67 4.10
N SER A 124 23.07 -11.93 3.74
CA SER A 124 24.09 -12.95 3.71
C SER A 124 24.94 -12.85 2.44
N ALA A 125 26.07 -13.56 2.43
CA ALA A 125 26.95 -13.68 1.28
C ALA A 125 26.48 -14.77 0.29
N ALA A 126 25.45 -15.55 0.62
CA ALA A 126 24.92 -16.65 -0.18
C ALA A 126 23.46 -16.40 -0.61
N PRO A 127 22.98 -16.98 -1.71
CA PRO A 127 21.57 -16.90 -2.07
C PRO A 127 20.70 -17.55 -0.98
N ILE A 128 19.60 -16.92 -0.61
CA ILE A 128 18.69 -17.46 0.43
C ILE A 128 17.36 -17.89 -0.19
N GLY A 129 16.87 -19.06 0.21
CA GLY A 129 15.49 -19.50 -0.02
C GLY A 129 14.60 -19.25 1.20
N LEU A 130 13.45 -18.60 1.02
CA LEU A 130 12.42 -18.53 2.06
C LEU A 130 11.56 -19.80 1.99
N MET A 131 11.50 -20.56 3.08
CA MET A 131 10.92 -21.91 3.09
C MET A 131 9.56 -21.95 3.77
N ARG A 132 9.41 -21.30 4.92
CA ARG A 132 8.20 -21.42 5.73
C ARG A 132 7.72 -20.07 6.23
N VAL A 133 6.40 -19.94 6.36
CA VAL A 133 5.76 -18.83 7.05
C VAL A 133 4.79 -19.38 8.09
N ARG A 134 4.77 -18.79 9.28
CA ARG A 134 3.77 -19.10 10.30
C ARG A 134 3.26 -17.83 10.96
N ILE A 135 2.06 -17.92 11.53
CA ILE A 135 1.48 -16.83 12.32
C ILE A 135 1.79 -17.08 13.80
N ILE A 136 2.51 -16.14 14.40
CA ILE A 136 2.83 -16.14 15.84
C ILE A 136 1.72 -15.44 16.63
N LYS A 137 1.18 -14.34 16.09
CA LYS A 137 0.03 -13.61 16.62
C LYS A 137 -0.84 -13.09 15.47
N PRO A 138 -2.17 -13.03 15.59
CA PRO A 138 -2.99 -13.53 16.71
C PRO A 138 -2.99 -15.06 16.77
N LYS A 139 -3.30 -15.64 17.94
CA LYS A 139 -3.54 -17.07 18.06
C LYS A 139 -4.96 -17.38 17.55
N ILE A 140 -5.06 -17.91 16.34
CA ILE A 140 -6.32 -18.39 15.76
C ILE A 140 -6.42 -19.88 16.11
N ARG A 141 -7.57 -20.31 16.65
CA ARG A 141 -7.80 -21.72 16.97
C ARG A 141 -8.16 -22.47 15.70
N GLY A 142 -7.40 -23.51 15.40
CA GLY A 142 -7.67 -24.49 14.34
C GLY A 142 -6.42 -24.85 13.57
N GLU A 143 -6.60 -25.66 12.53
CA GLU A 143 -5.52 -26.19 11.71
C GLU A 143 -5.06 -25.17 10.66
N VAL A 144 -3.75 -25.11 10.42
CA VAL A 144 -3.18 -24.36 9.31
C VAL A 144 -3.39 -25.19 8.04
N LEU A 145 -4.24 -24.71 7.15
CA LEU A 145 -4.57 -25.40 5.90
C LEU A 145 -3.51 -25.17 4.82
N THR A 146 -2.92 -23.98 4.81
CA THR A 146 -1.89 -23.62 3.83
C THR A 146 -1.00 -22.55 4.43
N ASP A 147 0.32 -22.76 4.34
CA ASP A 147 1.34 -21.76 4.57
C ASP A 147 2.28 -21.69 3.37
N MET A 148 2.35 -20.53 2.74
CA MET A 148 3.18 -20.35 1.55
C MET A 148 3.85 -18.98 1.58
N ILE A 149 5.13 -18.96 1.23
CA ILE A 149 5.86 -17.74 0.94
C ILE A 149 6.44 -17.82 -0.46
N THR A 150 6.17 -16.80 -1.26
CA THR A 150 6.66 -16.69 -2.63
C THR A 150 7.53 -15.45 -2.77
N VAL A 151 8.55 -15.54 -3.61
CA VAL A 151 9.47 -14.46 -3.93
C VAL A 151 9.40 -14.23 -5.43
N ARG A 152 9.46 -12.97 -5.85
CA ARG A 152 9.52 -12.62 -7.26
C ARG A 152 10.88 -12.98 -7.85
N GLU A 153 10.88 -13.51 -9.06
CA GLU A 153 12.08 -13.76 -9.85
C GLU A 153 12.89 -12.47 -10.08
N GLN A 154 14.22 -12.56 -10.04
CA GLN A 154 15.12 -11.40 -10.16
C GLN A 154 15.00 -10.66 -11.49
N ARG A 155 14.75 -11.39 -12.59
CA ARG A 155 14.68 -10.83 -13.95
C ARG A 155 13.27 -10.90 -14.55
N GLY A 156 12.30 -11.43 -13.81
CA GLY A 156 10.96 -11.70 -14.29
C GLY A 156 9.86 -11.05 -13.45
N HIS A 157 8.63 -11.36 -13.81
CA HIS A 157 7.42 -10.97 -13.07
C HIS A 157 6.76 -12.16 -12.36
N MET A 158 7.34 -13.36 -12.49
CA MET A 158 6.82 -14.57 -11.87
C MET A 158 7.19 -14.62 -10.39
N HIS A 159 6.27 -15.17 -9.61
CA HIS A 159 6.46 -15.44 -8.19
C HIS A 159 6.54 -16.96 -8.00
N GLY A 160 7.51 -17.40 -7.22
CA GLY A 160 7.69 -18.82 -6.92
C GLY A 160 8.28 -19.03 -5.53
N THR A 161 8.41 -20.29 -5.14
CA THR A 161 8.95 -20.67 -3.83
C THR A 161 10.40 -21.13 -3.99
N ALA A 162 11.15 -21.19 -2.89
CA ALA A 162 12.52 -21.67 -2.89
C ALA A 162 12.66 -23.12 -3.39
N HIS A 163 11.58 -23.92 -3.38
CA HIS A 163 11.57 -25.28 -3.94
C HIS A 163 11.77 -25.31 -5.46
N PHE A 164 11.43 -24.23 -6.16
CA PHE A 164 11.58 -24.07 -7.61
C PHE A 164 12.70 -23.09 -7.96
N ASP A 165 13.71 -22.98 -7.09
CA ASP A 165 14.89 -22.13 -7.25
C ASP A 165 14.63 -20.60 -7.25
N TYR A 166 13.53 -20.16 -6.64
CA TYR A 166 13.27 -18.73 -6.43
C TYR A 166 14.02 -18.22 -5.19
N ARG A 167 15.34 -18.05 -5.34
CA ARG A 167 16.26 -17.58 -4.29
C ARG A 167 16.59 -16.09 -4.42
N ILE A 168 16.77 -15.44 -3.27
CA ILE A 168 17.15 -14.02 -3.21
C ILE A 168 18.68 -13.93 -3.23
N ALA A 169 19.26 -13.30 -4.26
CA ALA A 169 20.71 -13.15 -4.36
C ALA A 169 21.31 -12.28 -3.23
N PRO A 170 22.59 -12.49 -2.86
CA PRO A 170 23.29 -11.70 -1.85
C PRO A 170 23.16 -10.19 -2.08
N GLY A 171 22.83 -9.45 -1.02
CA GLY A 171 22.72 -7.98 -1.06
C GLY A 171 21.52 -7.41 -1.83
N THR A 172 20.74 -8.25 -2.52
CA THR A 172 19.58 -7.80 -3.30
C THR A 172 18.31 -7.67 -2.45
N SER A 173 17.34 -6.90 -2.93
CA SER A 173 16.00 -6.85 -2.35
C SER A 173 14.94 -7.23 -3.38
N LEU A 174 14.08 -8.17 -3.01
CA LEU A 174 13.01 -8.68 -3.86
C LEU A 174 11.67 -8.62 -3.13
N PRO A 175 10.56 -8.35 -3.85
CA PRO A 175 9.24 -8.45 -3.27
C PRO A 175 8.90 -9.93 -3.02
N SER A 176 8.27 -10.18 -1.88
CA SER A 176 7.75 -11.48 -1.48
C SER A 176 6.31 -11.34 -1.02
N ARG A 177 5.56 -12.43 -1.14
CA ARG A 177 4.18 -12.54 -0.65
C ARG A 177 4.09 -13.76 0.25
N ALA A 178 3.66 -13.53 1.48
CA ALA A 178 3.34 -14.59 2.42
C ALA A 178 1.82 -14.73 2.56
N MET A 179 1.36 -15.97 2.52
CA MET A 179 -0.04 -16.33 2.60
C MET A 179 -0.21 -17.46 3.59
N VAL A 180 -1.10 -17.27 4.55
CA VAL A 180 -1.46 -18.30 5.53
C VAL A 180 -2.97 -18.43 5.60
N MET A 181 -3.47 -19.65 5.45
CA MET A 181 -4.87 -20.01 5.61
C MET A 181 -5.02 -20.87 6.86
N ILE A 182 -5.87 -20.44 7.79
CA ILE A 182 -6.11 -21.13 9.07
C ILE A 182 -7.61 -21.39 9.20
N ARG A 183 -7.99 -22.64 9.50
CA ARG A 183 -9.37 -22.96 9.87
C ARG A 183 -9.69 -22.28 11.20
N GLY A 184 -10.76 -21.51 11.26
CA GLY A 184 -11.17 -20.69 12.40
C GLY A 184 -11.36 -19.21 12.04
N LYS A 185 -11.79 -18.42 13.02
CA LYS A 185 -11.96 -16.96 12.93
C LYS A 185 -11.08 -16.28 14.01
N PRO A 186 -10.38 -15.17 13.73
CA PRO A 186 -9.78 -14.36 14.79
C PRO A 186 -10.88 -13.73 15.66
N ARG A 187 -10.49 -13.21 16.83
CA ARG A 187 -11.44 -12.51 17.73
C ARG A 187 -11.98 -11.21 17.14
N LYS A 188 -11.30 -10.64 16.15
CA LYS A 188 -11.73 -9.42 15.48
C LYS A 188 -12.82 -9.70 14.45
N ASP A 189 -13.66 -8.70 14.23
CA ASP A 189 -14.68 -8.76 13.20
C ASP A 189 -14.14 -8.45 11.81
N GLU A 190 -14.84 -8.98 10.80
CA GLU A 190 -14.48 -8.76 9.40
C GLU A 190 -14.61 -7.27 9.08
N GLY A 191 -13.59 -6.71 8.42
CA GLY A 191 -13.51 -5.27 8.13
C GLY A 191 -12.68 -4.45 9.14
N GLU A 192 -12.31 -5.02 10.29
CA GLU A 192 -11.34 -4.39 11.19
C GLU A 192 -9.89 -4.71 10.81
N ASP A 193 -8.98 -3.80 11.14
CA ASP A 193 -7.55 -4.03 10.99
C ASP A 193 -7.03 -5.08 11.99
N LEU A 194 -6.33 -6.09 11.49
CA LEU A 194 -5.74 -7.17 12.26
C LEU A 194 -4.22 -7.01 12.36
N THR A 195 -3.71 -6.87 13.57
CA THR A 195 -2.25 -6.91 13.79
C THR A 195 -1.77 -8.36 13.77
N VAL A 196 -0.91 -8.68 12.81
CA VAL A 196 -0.33 -10.01 12.61
C VAL A 196 1.17 -9.96 12.86
N VAL A 197 1.70 -10.98 13.54
CA VAL A 197 3.14 -11.23 13.67
C VAL A 197 3.44 -12.50 12.93
N PHE A 198 4.16 -12.37 11.82
CA PHE A 198 4.66 -13.48 11.03
C PHE A 198 6.00 -13.95 11.56
N GLY A 199 6.22 -15.27 11.57
CA GLY A 199 7.52 -15.91 11.66
C GLY A 199 7.85 -16.51 10.30
N VAL A 200 8.91 -16.04 9.66
CA VAL A 200 9.36 -16.52 8.35
C VAL A 200 10.72 -17.15 8.53
N SER A 201 10.91 -18.38 8.04
CA SER A 201 12.20 -19.06 8.12
C SER A 201 12.83 -19.28 6.75
N ASP A 202 14.15 -19.17 6.70
CA ASP A 202 14.94 -19.57 5.54
C ASP A 202 15.21 -21.09 5.53
N GLU A 203 15.96 -21.54 4.53
CA GLU A 203 16.39 -22.94 4.35
C GLU A 203 17.35 -23.44 5.43
N ASP A 204 18.08 -22.53 6.07
CA ASP A 204 19.01 -22.84 7.17
C ASP A 204 18.30 -22.85 8.54
N GLY A 205 16.99 -22.58 8.56
CA GLY A 205 16.17 -22.55 9.77
C GLY A 205 16.23 -21.26 10.57
N HIS A 206 16.85 -20.19 10.05
CA HIS A 206 16.83 -18.88 10.68
C HIS A 206 15.47 -18.23 10.52
N GLU A 207 14.83 -17.90 11.65
CA GLU A 207 13.50 -17.31 11.66
C GLU A 207 13.53 -15.80 11.95
N GLN A 208 12.86 -15.02 11.11
CA GLN A 208 12.60 -13.60 11.34
C GLN A 208 11.14 -13.36 11.74
N HIS A 209 10.95 -12.57 12.80
CA HIS A 209 9.64 -12.13 13.25
C HIS A 209 9.30 -10.74 12.70
N VAL A 210 8.17 -10.62 12.01
CA VAL A 210 7.73 -9.36 11.39
C VAL A 210 6.31 -9.02 11.84
N ARG A 211 6.15 -7.84 12.44
CA ARG A 211 4.84 -7.32 12.83
C ARG A 211 4.26 -6.46 11.71
N VAL A 212 3.02 -6.72 11.34
CA VAL A 212 2.30 -6.00 10.27
C VAL A 212 0.83 -5.81 10.65
N VAL A 213 0.21 -4.75 10.12
CA VAL A 213 -1.23 -4.54 10.22
C VAL A 213 -1.85 -4.95 8.89
N CYS A 214 -2.67 -5.98 8.90
CA CYS A 214 -3.43 -6.45 7.74
C CYS A 214 -4.83 -5.83 7.78
N LYS A 215 -5.25 -5.21 6.68
CA LYS A 215 -6.59 -4.61 6.57
C LYS A 215 -7.67 -5.69 6.41
N GLY A 216 -8.76 -5.56 7.15
CA GLY A 216 -9.90 -6.47 7.00
C GLY A 216 -10.67 -6.20 5.73
N MET A 217 -10.91 -7.23 4.93
CA MET A 217 -11.87 -7.17 3.83
C MET A 217 -13.27 -7.08 4.43
N ARG A 218 -14.00 -5.98 4.18
CA ARG A 218 -15.41 -5.87 4.57
C ARG A 218 -16.24 -6.81 3.69
N LYS A 219 -17.25 -7.47 4.27
CA LYS A 219 -18.26 -8.14 3.45
C LYS A 219 -18.98 -7.09 2.61
N PRO A 220 -19.23 -7.35 1.32
CA PRO A 220 -20.13 -6.51 0.55
C PRO A 220 -21.49 -6.52 1.27
N LYS A 221 -21.99 -5.34 1.62
CA LYS A 221 -23.37 -5.17 2.10
C LYS A 221 -24.33 -5.52 0.95
N PRO A 222 -25.60 -5.83 1.23
CA PRO A 222 -26.61 -5.97 0.18
C PRO A 222 -26.76 -4.73 -0.71
N SER A 223 -26.46 -3.53 -0.17
CA SER A 223 -26.33 -2.29 -0.95
C SER A 223 -25.16 -2.29 -1.94
N ASP A 224 -24.19 -3.19 -1.75
CA ASP A 224 -23.00 -3.33 -2.59
C ASP A 224 -23.22 -4.43 -3.66
N LEU A 225 -24.39 -5.08 -3.68
CA LEU A 225 -24.77 -5.93 -4.80
C LEU A 225 -25.04 -5.05 -6.02
N PRO A 226 -24.61 -5.48 -7.23
CA PRO A 226 -24.85 -4.71 -8.44
C PRO A 226 -26.34 -4.46 -8.59
N ILE A 227 -26.72 -3.18 -8.71
CA ILE A 227 -28.10 -2.81 -9.03
C ILE A 227 -28.47 -3.51 -10.34
N PRO A 228 -29.55 -4.31 -10.37
CA PRO A 228 -29.90 -5.10 -11.54
C PRO A 228 -30.25 -4.16 -12.68
N VAL A 229 -29.56 -4.35 -13.80
CA VAL A 229 -29.85 -3.60 -15.02
C VAL A 229 -31.19 -4.07 -15.59
N GLU A 230 -31.95 -3.12 -16.14
CA GLU A 230 -33.23 -3.39 -16.79
C GLU A 230 -33.13 -4.47 -17.89
N ALA A 231 -34.18 -5.27 -18.04
CA ALA A 231 -34.23 -6.28 -19.09
C ALA A 231 -34.66 -5.64 -20.42
N LEU A 232 -33.81 -5.73 -21.46
CA LEU A 232 -34.07 -5.11 -22.78
C LEU A 232 -35.42 -5.48 -23.41
N HIS A 233 -35.95 -6.67 -23.12
CA HIS A 233 -37.24 -7.11 -23.65
C HIS A 233 -38.44 -6.46 -22.94
N ALA A 234 -38.26 -5.89 -21.75
CA ALA A 234 -39.29 -5.22 -20.99
C ALA A 234 -39.44 -3.73 -21.36
N ILE A 235 -38.46 -3.15 -22.07
CA ILE A 235 -38.50 -1.77 -22.54
C ILE A 235 -39.43 -1.66 -23.76
N VAL A 236 -40.46 -0.83 -23.64
CA VAL A 236 -41.50 -0.66 -24.67
C VAL A 236 -41.07 0.35 -25.75
N ASP A 237 -40.46 1.47 -25.36
CA ASP A 237 -40.01 2.49 -26.31
C ASP A 237 -38.79 1.97 -27.10
N PRO A 238 -38.84 1.92 -28.44
CA PRO A 238 -37.72 1.47 -29.26
C PRO A 238 -36.46 2.33 -29.08
N ILE A 239 -36.60 3.65 -28.88
CA ILE A 239 -35.46 4.56 -28.68
C ILE A 239 -34.78 4.25 -27.35
N GLU A 240 -35.55 4.10 -26.29
CA GLU A 240 -34.99 3.74 -24.97
C GLU A 240 -34.33 2.36 -25.00
N LYS A 241 -34.92 1.42 -25.76
CA LYS A 241 -34.39 0.07 -25.90
C LYS A 241 -33.05 0.05 -26.63
N ASP A 242 -32.90 0.85 -27.69
CA ASP A 242 -31.63 0.98 -28.41
C ASP A 242 -30.56 1.65 -27.53
N VAL A 243 -30.93 2.70 -26.77
CA VAL A 243 -30.04 3.34 -25.79
C VAL A 243 -29.58 2.34 -24.74
N ALA A 244 -30.50 1.60 -24.12
CA ALA A 244 -30.19 0.59 -23.11
C ALA A 244 -29.28 -0.51 -23.68
N SER A 245 -29.50 -0.94 -24.93
CA SER A 245 -28.68 -1.96 -25.58
C SER A 245 -27.21 -1.51 -25.73
N VAL A 246 -26.98 -0.26 -26.12
CA VAL A 246 -25.61 0.28 -26.24
C VAL A 246 -24.97 0.42 -24.86
N LEU A 247 -25.70 0.92 -23.87
CA LEU A 247 -25.17 1.07 -22.51
C LEU A 247 -24.85 -0.27 -21.84
N GLN A 248 -25.66 -1.31 -22.06
CA GLN A 248 -25.36 -2.67 -21.59
C GLN A 248 -24.12 -3.25 -22.26
N THR A 249 -23.93 -2.97 -23.55
CA THR A 249 -22.70 -3.35 -24.26
C THR A 249 -21.48 -2.64 -23.66
N GLU A 250 -21.62 -1.37 -23.28
CA GLU A 250 -20.54 -0.63 -22.62
C GLU A 250 -20.24 -1.17 -21.21
N LEU A 251 -21.26 -1.59 -20.45
CA LEU A 251 -21.05 -2.22 -19.14
C LEU A 251 -20.15 -3.45 -19.26
N SER A 252 -20.44 -4.35 -20.21
CA SER A 252 -19.60 -5.53 -20.44
C SER A 252 -18.17 -5.18 -20.86
N ARG A 253 -17.97 -4.08 -21.59
CA ARG A 253 -16.62 -3.60 -21.96
C ARG A 253 -15.90 -2.95 -20.79
N TYR A 254 -16.62 -2.23 -19.95
CA TYR A 254 -16.07 -1.61 -18.76
C TYR A 254 -15.62 -2.64 -17.73
N GLU A 255 -16.28 -3.80 -17.64
CA GLU A 255 -15.79 -4.92 -16.81
C GLU A 255 -14.40 -5.40 -17.23
N LEU A 256 -14.10 -5.39 -18.54
CA LEU A 256 -12.82 -5.83 -19.09
C LEU A 256 -11.76 -4.71 -19.09
N ASN A 257 -12.14 -3.49 -19.52
CA ASN A 257 -11.26 -2.36 -19.79
C ASN A 257 -11.61 -1.11 -18.96
N GLY A 258 -12.16 -1.30 -17.77
CA GLY A 258 -12.52 -0.22 -16.88
C GLY A 258 -11.35 0.35 -16.09
N ARG A 259 -11.67 1.00 -14.97
CA ARG A 259 -10.72 1.73 -14.14
C ARG A 259 -9.52 0.90 -13.66
N GLN A 260 -9.70 -0.39 -13.42
CA GLN A 260 -8.61 -1.29 -13.00
C GLN A 260 -7.53 -1.48 -14.08
N ALA A 261 -7.92 -1.43 -15.36
CA ALA A 261 -7.00 -1.44 -16.50
C ALA A 261 -6.50 -0.03 -16.87
N GLY A 262 -6.95 0.99 -16.14
CA GLY A 262 -6.65 2.40 -16.40
C GLY A 262 -7.47 3.01 -17.53
N GLY A 263 -8.52 2.34 -18.03
CA GLY A 263 -9.35 2.76 -19.14
C GLY A 263 -10.79 3.10 -18.77
N LEU A 264 -11.56 3.50 -19.79
CA LEU A 264 -12.98 3.84 -19.73
C LEU A 264 -13.75 3.03 -20.78
N GLY A 265 -13.78 1.70 -20.60
CA GLY A 265 -14.56 0.80 -21.46
C GLY A 265 -14.08 0.83 -22.91
N SER A 266 -14.95 1.29 -23.82
CA SER A 266 -14.64 1.42 -25.24
C SER A 266 -13.97 2.75 -25.61
N VAL A 267 -14.02 3.75 -24.73
CA VAL A 267 -13.58 5.11 -25.01
C VAL A 267 -12.06 5.23 -24.96
N HIS A 268 -11.47 5.74 -26.04
CA HIS A 268 -10.05 6.02 -26.15
C HIS A 268 -9.79 7.24 -27.04
N ILE A 269 -8.59 7.79 -26.98
CA ILE A 269 -8.14 8.87 -27.87
C ILE A 269 -7.16 8.30 -28.89
N VAL A 270 -7.30 8.68 -30.15
CA VAL A 270 -6.31 8.43 -31.19
C VAL A 270 -5.60 9.74 -31.50
N MET A 271 -4.28 9.78 -31.32
CA MET A 271 -3.46 10.95 -31.62
C MET A 271 -2.24 10.48 -32.40
N GLU A 272 -1.99 11.05 -33.58
CA GLU A 272 -0.88 10.66 -34.47
C GLU A 272 -0.84 9.14 -34.76
N GLY A 273 -2.00 8.51 -34.91
CA GLY A 273 -2.12 7.07 -35.16
C GLY A 273 -1.86 6.19 -33.93
N LYS A 274 -1.62 6.75 -32.75
CA LYS A 274 -1.46 6.01 -31.50
C LYS A 274 -2.74 6.02 -30.68
N GLU A 275 -3.17 4.84 -30.24
CA GLU A 275 -4.28 4.67 -29.31
C GLU A 275 -3.85 4.95 -27.87
N ILE A 276 -4.48 5.93 -27.24
CA ILE A 276 -4.33 6.29 -25.84
C ILE A 276 -5.59 5.83 -25.10
N LYS A 277 -5.50 4.65 -24.50
CA LYS A 277 -6.59 4.03 -23.71
C LYS A 277 -6.68 4.55 -22.28
N GLN A 278 -5.59 5.14 -21.77
CA GLN A 278 -5.52 5.67 -20.42
C GLN A 278 -6.04 7.11 -20.35
N LEU A 279 -7.36 7.24 -20.51
CA LEU A 279 -8.02 8.54 -20.53
C LEU A 279 -8.21 9.04 -19.09
N GLY A 280 -7.62 10.19 -18.76
CA GLY A 280 -7.77 10.85 -17.45
C GLY A 280 -6.78 10.46 -16.36
N ASN A 281 -5.97 9.40 -16.57
CA ASN A 281 -4.86 9.07 -15.68
C ASN A 281 -3.63 9.92 -16.01
N ASP A 282 -3.45 11.04 -15.32
CA ASP A 282 -2.20 11.79 -15.41
C ASP A 282 -1.10 10.99 -14.69
N MET A 283 -0.11 10.48 -15.45
CA MET A 283 1.07 9.82 -14.87
C MET A 283 1.75 10.78 -13.88
N ARG A 284 1.63 10.51 -12.58
CA ARG A 284 2.11 11.41 -11.53
C ARG A 284 3.63 11.47 -11.52
N VAL A 285 4.20 12.37 -12.33
CA VAL A 285 5.61 12.75 -12.21
C VAL A 285 5.72 13.76 -11.06
N MET A 286 6.38 13.39 -9.95
CA MET A 286 6.53 14.31 -8.81
C MET A 286 7.25 15.59 -9.25
N GLN A 287 6.71 16.74 -8.84
CA GLN A 287 7.28 18.08 -9.10
C GLN A 287 7.34 18.51 -10.59
N ALA A 288 6.64 17.84 -11.50
CA ALA A 288 6.59 18.25 -12.91
C ALA A 288 5.31 19.03 -13.26
N THR A 289 5.46 20.05 -14.11
CA THR A 289 4.35 20.79 -14.78
C THR A 289 3.58 19.92 -15.75
N THR A 290 4.17 18.82 -16.22
CA THR A 290 3.63 17.86 -17.20
C THR A 290 2.26 17.28 -16.81
N ASN A 291 1.95 17.28 -15.52
CA ASN A 291 0.67 16.84 -14.98
C ASN A 291 -0.43 17.91 -15.02
N GLN A 292 -0.11 19.13 -15.43
CA GLN A 292 -1.01 20.27 -15.63
C GLN A 292 -1.06 20.67 -17.11
N GLU A 293 -0.28 20.00 -17.96
CA GLU A 293 -0.13 20.33 -19.36
C GLU A 293 -1.33 19.85 -20.18
N ILE A 294 -1.84 20.76 -21.00
CA ILE A 294 -2.69 20.46 -22.15
C ILE A 294 -1.80 20.21 -23.37
N VAL A 295 -2.25 19.37 -24.30
CA VAL A 295 -1.48 19.09 -25.51
C VAL A 295 -1.54 20.30 -26.44
N SER A 296 -0.37 20.79 -26.86
CA SER A 296 -0.26 21.96 -27.74
C SER A 296 -0.90 21.72 -29.11
N GLU A 297 -0.76 20.51 -29.66
CA GLU A 297 -1.30 20.09 -30.96
C GLU A 297 -2.59 19.25 -30.81
N ALA A 298 -3.55 19.73 -30.02
CA ALA A 298 -4.81 19.03 -29.77
C ALA A 298 -5.67 18.75 -31.02
N GLY A 299 -5.42 19.44 -32.15
CA GLY A 299 -6.20 19.28 -33.38
C GLY A 299 -6.12 17.89 -34.02
N THR A 300 -5.07 17.11 -33.72
CA THR A 300 -4.87 15.75 -34.26
C THR A 300 -5.43 14.64 -33.38
N ALA A 301 -5.84 14.95 -32.15
CA ALA A 301 -6.41 13.99 -31.24
C ALA A 301 -7.89 13.78 -31.53
N GLU A 302 -8.35 12.55 -31.69
CA GLU A 302 -9.75 12.21 -31.93
C GLU A 302 -10.25 11.27 -30.84
N VAL A 303 -11.46 11.50 -30.31
CA VAL A 303 -12.09 10.57 -29.35
C VAL A 303 -12.83 9.51 -30.14
N LYS A 304 -12.52 8.24 -29.88
CA LYS A 304 -13.16 7.10 -30.56
C LYS A 304 -13.82 6.16 -29.56
N SER A 305 -15.02 5.73 -29.91
CA SER A 305 -15.76 4.65 -29.29
C SER A 305 -16.88 4.27 -30.26
N ASP A 306 -16.99 3.00 -30.60
CA ASP A 306 -18.09 2.49 -31.41
C ASP A 306 -19.45 2.64 -30.70
N ASN A 307 -19.49 2.54 -29.37
CA ASN A 307 -20.70 2.78 -28.58
C ASN A 307 -21.07 4.27 -28.56
N LEU A 308 -20.10 5.18 -28.50
CA LEU A 308 -20.33 6.62 -28.70
C LEU A 308 -20.89 6.88 -30.10
N ASP A 309 -20.24 6.35 -31.14
CA ASP A 309 -20.65 6.53 -32.52
C ASP A 309 -22.05 5.97 -32.78
N ALA A 310 -22.40 4.83 -32.17
CA ALA A 310 -23.73 4.24 -32.26
C ALA A 310 -24.80 5.16 -31.65
N LEU A 311 -24.56 5.74 -30.47
CA LEU A 311 -25.49 6.66 -29.81
C LEU A 311 -25.63 7.99 -30.58
N LEU A 312 -24.53 8.52 -31.11
CA LEU A 312 -24.57 9.72 -31.94
C LEU A 312 -25.28 9.47 -33.28
N ALA A 313 -25.06 8.31 -33.89
CA ALA A 313 -25.76 7.89 -35.10
C ALA A 313 -27.26 7.67 -34.84
N LEU A 314 -27.64 7.14 -33.68
CA LEU A 314 -29.04 7.02 -33.27
C LEU A 314 -29.67 8.41 -33.17
N HIS A 315 -29.07 9.33 -32.39
CA HIS A 315 -29.56 10.70 -32.25
C HIS A 315 -29.68 11.43 -33.61
N GLY A 316 -28.70 11.28 -34.50
CA GLY A 316 -28.70 11.91 -35.83
C GLY A 316 -29.79 11.40 -36.77
N ARG A 317 -30.34 10.19 -36.55
CA ARG A 317 -31.44 9.61 -37.34
C ARG A 317 -32.82 10.06 -36.86
N LEU A 318 -32.92 10.60 -35.64
CA LEU A 318 -34.20 11.06 -35.08
C LEU A 318 -34.65 12.32 -35.81
N ALA A 319 -35.87 12.26 -36.35
CA ALA A 319 -36.41 13.26 -37.25
C ALA A 319 -37.09 14.42 -36.51
N THR A 320 -37.70 14.11 -35.36
CA THR A 320 -38.48 15.07 -34.58
C THR A 320 -37.76 15.51 -33.31
N ASP A 321 -38.02 16.73 -32.86
CA ASP A 321 -37.50 17.23 -31.59
C ASP A 321 -38.03 16.41 -30.41
N ASP A 322 -39.26 15.90 -30.49
CA ASP A 322 -39.85 15.00 -29.49
C ASP A 322 -39.06 13.68 -29.36
N GLU A 323 -38.65 13.08 -30.48
CA GLU A 323 -37.80 11.88 -30.46
C GLU A 323 -36.44 12.16 -29.83
N ARG A 324 -35.84 13.30 -30.18
CA ARG A 324 -34.54 13.71 -29.60
C ARG A 324 -34.65 13.97 -28.11
N ALA A 325 -35.74 14.60 -27.66
CA ALA A 325 -36.02 14.79 -26.25
C ALA A 325 -36.20 13.44 -25.53
N ARG A 326 -36.90 12.47 -26.13
CA ARG A 326 -37.01 11.10 -25.58
C ARG A 326 -35.64 10.42 -25.47
N PHE A 327 -34.78 10.55 -26.48
CA PHE A 327 -33.42 10.01 -26.44
C PHE A 327 -32.58 10.64 -25.30
N VAL A 328 -32.64 11.96 -25.14
CA VAL A 328 -31.94 12.67 -24.05
C VAL A 328 -32.47 12.22 -22.70
N ASN A 329 -33.80 12.17 -22.53
CA ASN A 329 -34.42 11.70 -21.30
C ASN A 329 -34.05 10.23 -20.99
N ALA A 330 -33.96 9.38 -22.01
CA ALA A 330 -33.55 7.99 -21.85
C ALA A 330 -32.11 7.88 -21.28
N LEU A 331 -31.21 8.76 -21.72
CA LEU A 331 -29.85 8.83 -21.22
C LEU A 331 -29.80 9.39 -19.79
N LEU A 332 -30.49 10.50 -19.53
CA LEU A 332 -30.52 11.16 -18.21
C LEU A 332 -31.18 10.28 -17.14
N ASN A 333 -32.27 9.59 -17.46
CA ASN A 333 -32.95 8.67 -16.54
C ASN A 333 -32.04 7.53 -16.09
N ARG A 334 -31.06 7.12 -16.92
CA ARG A 334 -30.10 6.06 -16.58
C ARG A 334 -28.94 6.55 -15.72
N LEU A 335 -28.87 7.85 -15.42
CA LEU A 335 -27.98 8.42 -14.40
C LEU A 335 -28.60 8.43 -12.99
N GLN A 336 -29.77 7.81 -12.79
CA GLN A 336 -30.41 7.65 -11.48
C GLN A 336 -29.83 6.47 -10.69
N ASP A 337 -30.09 6.45 -9.38
CA ASP A 337 -29.47 5.55 -8.41
C ASP A 337 -29.99 4.11 -8.48
N ASP A 338 -31.13 3.89 -9.12
CA ASP A 338 -31.82 2.61 -9.21
C ASP A 338 -31.64 1.90 -10.57
N MET A 339 -30.92 2.51 -11.51
CA MET A 339 -30.82 2.01 -12.90
C MET A 339 -29.58 1.15 -13.20
N GLY A 340 -28.58 1.13 -12.32
CA GLY A 340 -27.40 0.26 -12.44
C GLY A 340 -26.37 0.62 -13.53
N TYR A 341 -26.48 1.80 -14.15
CA TYR A 341 -25.53 2.27 -15.19
C TYR A 341 -24.42 3.18 -14.64
N ALA A 342 -24.26 3.29 -13.32
CA ALA A 342 -23.31 4.21 -12.70
C ALA A 342 -21.89 4.07 -13.26
N CYS A 343 -21.38 2.84 -13.44
CA CYS A 343 -20.03 2.59 -13.95
C CYS A 343 -19.77 3.20 -15.34
N VAL A 344 -20.81 3.32 -16.18
CA VAL A 344 -20.74 3.82 -17.57
C VAL A 344 -21.30 5.24 -17.71
N ALA A 345 -21.51 5.96 -16.61
CA ALA A 345 -21.97 7.34 -16.62
C ALA A 345 -21.09 8.27 -17.47
N TYR A 346 -19.78 7.97 -17.58
CA TYR A 346 -18.87 8.72 -18.45
C TYR A 346 -19.30 8.69 -19.92
N LEU A 347 -19.83 7.58 -20.44
CA LEU A 347 -20.28 7.48 -21.83
C LEU A 347 -21.54 8.31 -22.04
N ILE A 348 -22.47 8.28 -21.08
CA ILE A 348 -23.68 9.11 -21.11
C ILE A 348 -23.30 10.60 -21.15
N VAL A 349 -22.42 11.03 -20.24
CA VAL A 349 -21.91 12.41 -20.20
C VAL A 349 -21.18 12.78 -21.49
N LEU A 350 -20.40 11.87 -22.07
CA LEU A 350 -19.69 12.08 -23.34
C LEU A 350 -20.64 12.33 -24.51
N VAL A 351 -21.71 11.53 -24.60
CA VAL A 351 -22.75 11.66 -25.64
C VAL A 351 -23.47 12.99 -25.49
N LEU A 352 -23.93 13.32 -24.28
CA LEU A 352 -24.65 14.57 -23.99
C LEU A 352 -23.76 15.80 -24.24
N TRP A 353 -22.46 15.72 -23.94
CA TRP A 353 -21.50 16.74 -24.32
C TRP A 353 -21.45 16.97 -25.84
N LYS A 354 -21.35 15.89 -26.63
CA LYS A 354 -21.29 15.98 -28.10
C LYS A 354 -22.54 16.57 -28.74
N ILE A 355 -23.69 16.50 -28.08
CA ILE A 355 -24.95 17.11 -28.55
C ILE A 355 -25.25 18.46 -27.86
N GLY A 356 -24.33 19.01 -27.08
CA GLY A 356 -24.44 20.35 -26.50
C GLY A 356 -25.14 20.44 -25.14
N LEU A 357 -25.42 19.32 -24.47
CA LEU A 357 -26.14 19.23 -23.19
C LEU A 357 -25.23 18.88 -22.01
N LEU A 358 -24.00 19.41 -22.00
CA LEU A 358 -23.00 19.09 -20.96
C LEU A 358 -23.48 19.46 -19.54
N GLY A 359 -24.15 20.61 -19.38
CA GLY A 359 -24.63 21.07 -18.07
C GLY A 359 -25.63 20.11 -17.44
N GLU A 360 -26.66 19.73 -18.19
CA GLU A 360 -27.69 18.77 -17.77
C GLU A 360 -27.09 17.41 -17.42
N ALA A 361 -26.12 16.95 -18.23
CA ALA A 361 -25.43 15.69 -17.98
C ALA A 361 -24.68 15.67 -16.65
N LEU A 362 -23.97 16.75 -16.33
CA LEU A 362 -23.19 16.87 -15.09
C LEU A 362 -24.10 16.99 -13.88
N GLU A 363 -25.16 17.79 -13.96
CA GLU A 363 -26.15 17.91 -12.88
C GLU A 363 -26.83 16.56 -12.60
N ALA A 364 -27.28 15.85 -13.64
CA ALA A 364 -27.88 14.53 -13.49
C ALA A 364 -26.90 13.51 -12.89
N ALA A 365 -25.63 13.51 -13.31
CA ALA A 365 -24.62 12.63 -12.73
C ALA A 365 -24.33 12.95 -11.25
N MET A 366 -24.35 14.23 -10.86
CA MET A 366 -24.07 14.63 -9.48
C MET A 366 -25.23 14.41 -8.53
N PHE A 367 -26.48 14.52 -8.98
CA PHE A 367 -27.63 14.35 -8.10
C PHE A 367 -28.31 12.98 -8.22
N GLY A 368 -28.24 12.34 -9.39
CA GLY A 368 -28.90 11.07 -9.67
C GLY A 368 -28.10 9.84 -9.23
N LEU A 369 -26.76 9.84 -9.33
CA LEU A 369 -25.97 8.63 -9.05
C LEU A 369 -25.95 8.26 -7.56
N PRO A 370 -25.76 6.98 -7.18
CA PRO A 370 -25.66 6.58 -5.76
C PRO A 370 -24.43 7.20 -5.08
N GLU A 371 -24.53 7.64 -3.82
CA GLU A 371 -23.42 8.31 -3.12
C GLU A 371 -22.14 7.46 -3.02
N ASP A 372 -22.27 6.16 -2.81
CA ASP A 372 -21.14 5.24 -2.72
C ASP A 372 -20.48 5.04 -4.10
N ASP A 373 -21.27 4.99 -5.17
CA ASP A 373 -20.78 4.83 -6.55
C ASP A 373 -20.24 6.13 -7.15
N ARG A 374 -20.65 7.31 -6.66
CA ARG A 374 -20.11 8.61 -7.10
C ARG A 374 -18.58 8.67 -6.91
N LYS A 375 -18.10 8.16 -5.78
CA LYS A 375 -16.68 8.19 -5.38
C LYS A 375 -15.82 7.20 -6.13
N ASP A 376 -16.30 5.96 -6.24
CA ASP A 376 -15.50 4.84 -6.74
C ASP A 376 -15.64 4.63 -8.25
N PHE A 377 -16.79 5.00 -8.84
CA PHE A 377 -17.07 4.76 -10.26
C PHE A 377 -17.72 5.94 -10.94
N GLY A 378 -19.01 6.17 -10.81
CA GLY A 378 -19.80 6.92 -11.78
C GLY A 378 -19.35 8.37 -12.01
N LEU A 379 -19.47 9.22 -11.01
CA LEU A 379 -19.05 10.62 -11.15
C LEU A 379 -17.52 10.73 -11.30
N SER A 380 -16.77 9.91 -10.56
CA SER A 380 -15.31 9.80 -10.68
C SER A 380 -14.85 9.50 -12.12
N ASN A 381 -15.51 8.57 -12.81
CA ASN A 381 -15.22 8.18 -14.19
C ASN A 381 -15.60 9.28 -15.18
N ALA A 382 -16.72 9.96 -14.97
CA ALA A 382 -17.10 11.12 -15.78
C ALA A 382 -16.08 12.27 -15.64
N LEU A 383 -15.59 12.53 -14.42
CA LEU A 383 -14.52 13.50 -14.19
C LEU A 383 -13.18 13.04 -14.79
N MET A 384 -12.86 11.75 -14.69
CA MET A 384 -11.67 11.19 -15.33
C MET A 384 -11.74 11.35 -16.86
N MET A 385 -12.91 11.10 -17.45
CA MET A 385 -13.16 11.37 -18.87
C MET A 385 -12.95 12.84 -19.21
N LEU A 386 -13.57 13.77 -18.46
CA LEU A 386 -13.41 15.21 -18.67
C LEU A 386 -11.96 15.64 -18.55
N ASN A 387 -11.20 15.09 -17.60
CA ASN A 387 -9.79 15.38 -17.45
C ASN A 387 -8.98 14.98 -18.70
N GLY A 388 -9.33 13.86 -19.33
CA GLY A 388 -8.75 13.43 -20.61
C GLY A 388 -9.16 14.36 -21.76
N LEU A 389 -10.44 14.68 -21.87
CA LEU A 389 -10.94 15.58 -22.93
C LEU A 389 -10.33 16.98 -22.83
N LEU A 390 -10.23 17.56 -21.64
CA LEU A 390 -9.58 18.86 -21.44
C LEU A 390 -8.08 18.84 -21.72
N ARG A 391 -7.45 17.67 -21.71
CA ARG A 391 -6.04 17.54 -22.07
C ARG A 391 -5.83 17.49 -23.58
N TYR A 392 -6.64 16.69 -24.27
CA TYR A 392 -6.41 16.31 -25.67
C TYR A 392 -7.40 16.95 -26.66
N ARG A 393 -8.61 17.30 -26.22
CA ARG A 393 -9.70 17.89 -27.02
C ARG A 393 -10.14 19.25 -26.48
N HIS A 394 -9.24 19.98 -25.81
CA HIS A 394 -9.55 21.32 -25.28
C HIS A 394 -10.08 22.35 -26.30
N PRO A 395 -9.77 22.28 -27.61
CA PRO A 395 -10.36 23.20 -28.59
C PRO A 395 -11.88 23.05 -28.71
N ASP A 396 -12.44 21.87 -28.40
CA ASP A 396 -13.88 21.60 -28.49
C ASP A 396 -14.70 22.26 -27.38
N PHE A 397 -14.06 22.78 -26.32
CA PHE A 397 -14.75 23.34 -25.17
C PHE A 397 -14.96 24.85 -25.31
N THR A 398 -16.22 25.31 -25.38
CA THR A 398 -16.50 26.75 -25.37
C THR A 398 -16.17 27.38 -24.02
N PRO A 399 -15.99 28.72 -23.92
CA PRO A 399 -15.86 29.41 -22.64
C PRO A 399 -16.98 29.05 -21.65
N ASP A 400 -18.23 29.01 -22.12
CA ASP A 400 -19.39 28.67 -21.29
C ASP A 400 -19.33 27.22 -20.78
N MET A 401 -18.82 26.28 -21.58
CA MET A 401 -18.60 24.90 -21.13
C MET A 401 -17.53 24.83 -20.03
N LEU A 402 -16.44 25.60 -20.16
CA LEU A 402 -15.40 25.67 -19.13
C LEU A 402 -15.95 26.25 -17.82
N ASP A 403 -16.75 27.32 -17.89
CA ASP A 403 -17.41 27.93 -16.73
C ASP A 403 -18.42 26.96 -16.08
N THR A 404 -19.10 26.15 -16.89
CA THR A 404 -20.03 25.12 -16.42
C THR A 404 -19.30 24.03 -15.64
N ILE A 405 -18.18 23.52 -16.18
CA ILE A 405 -17.35 22.51 -15.48
C ILE A 405 -16.76 23.10 -14.18
N GLU A 406 -16.32 24.36 -14.20
CA GLU A 406 -15.73 25.00 -13.03
C GLU A 406 -16.76 25.19 -11.90
N ARG A 407 -17.96 25.70 -12.22
CA ARG A 407 -19.07 25.79 -11.25
C ARG A 407 -19.47 24.44 -10.70
N PHE A 408 -19.53 23.42 -11.57
CA PHE A 408 -19.82 22.06 -11.20
C PHE A 408 -18.82 21.52 -10.15
N LEU A 409 -17.53 21.73 -10.37
CA LEU A 409 -16.48 21.25 -9.46
C LEU A 409 -16.48 21.96 -8.10
N GLN A 410 -16.93 23.21 -8.02
CA GLN A 410 -17.06 23.92 -6.74
C GLN A 410 -18.14 23.31 -5.84
N GLY A 411 -19.20 22.77 -6.44
CA GLY A 411 -20.28 22.08 -5.72
C GLY A 411 -19.97 20.61 -5.39
N SER A 412 -18.97 20.02 -6.03
CA SER A 412 -18.63 18.61 -5.86
C SER A 412 -17.57 18.39 -4.76
N GLN A 413 -17.79 17.40 -3.91
CA GLN A 413 -16.76 16.93 -2.95
C GLN A 413 -15.82 15.87 -3.57
N GLU A 414 -15.99 15.55 -4.85
CA GLU A 414 -15.21 14.52 -5.52
C GLU A 414 -13.79 14.94 -5.90
N HIS A 415 -12.95 13.95 -6.18
CA HIS A 415 -11.61 14.21 -6.70
C HIS A 415 -11.69 14.94 -8.05
N SER A 416 -11.12 16.14 -8.13
CA SER A 416 -11.22 16.99 -9.32
C SER A 416 -10.23 16.67 -10.45
N PHE A 417 -9.40 15.63 -10.34
CA PHE A 417 -8.44 15.18 -11.37
C PHE A 417 -7.57 16.27 -12.00
N ARG A 418 -7.31 17.37 -11.28
CA ARG A 418 -6.63 18.58 -11.79
C ARG A 418 -7.33 19.31 -12.94
N ILE A 419 -8.64 19.06 -13.11
CA ILE A 419 -9.47 19.77 -14.07
C ILE A 419 -9.38 21.31 -13.91
N PRO A 420 -9.39 21.90 -12.69
CA PRO A 420 -9.27 23.35 -12.54
C PRO A 420 -7.97 23.90 -13.14
N GLN A 421 -6.86 23.17 -12.97
CA GLN A 421 -5.56 23.56 -13.53
C GLN A 421 -5.58 23.50 -15.06
N LYS A 422 -6.23 22.48 -15.66
CA LYS A 422 -6.37 22.39 -17.12
C LYS A 422 -7.26 23.48 -17.68
N ILE A 423 -8.38 23.79 -17.01
CA ILE A 423 -9.23 24.94 -17.39
C ILE A 423 -8.41 26.23 -17.40
N ALA A 424 -7.63 26.49 -16.36
CA ALA A 424 -6.76 27.67 -16.30
C ALA A 424 -5.72 27.67 -17.42
N ALA A 425 -5.10 26.52 -17.72
CA ALA A 425 -4.14 26.39 -18.82
C ALA A 425 -4.77 26.64 -20.19
N ILE A 426 -5.98 26.15 -20.43
CA ILE A 426 -6.73 26.37 -21.69
C ILE A 426 -7.03 27.86 -21.85
N ARG A 427 -7.55 28.51 -20.80
CA ARG A 427 -7.82 29.96 -20.83
C ARG A 427 -6.54 30.75 -21.12
N ALA A 428 -5.43 30.42 -20.46
CA ALA A 428 -4.14 31.06 -20.69
C ALA A 428 -3.62 30.84 -22.13
N GLN A 429 -3.74 29.63 -22.68
CA GLN A 429 -3.33 29.34 -24.05
C GLN A 429 -4.14 30.14 -25.08
N ARG A 430 -5.44 30.29 -24.86
CA ARG A 430 -6.32 31.08 -25.76
C ARG A 430 -5.94 32.55 -25.82
N LEU A 431 -5.31 33.12 -24.78
CA LEU A 431 -4.80 34.49 -24.82
C LEU A 431 -3.60 34.65 -25.75
N LEU A 432 -2.90 33.56 -26.09
CA LEU A 432 -1.73 33.57 -26.98
C LEU A 432 -2.10 33.39 -28.46
N LEU A 433 -3.32 32.95 -28.75
CA LEU A 433 -3.80 32.75 -30.12
C LEU A 433 -4.53 34.02 -30.58
N PRO A 434 -4.15 34.63 -31.71
CA PRO A 434 -4.91 35.75 -32.28
C PRO A 434 -6.32 35.28 -32.67
N ALA A 435 -7.32 36.12 -32.39
CA ALA A 435 -8.74 35.86 -32.61
C ALA A 435 -9.10 35.59 -34.07
#